data_AF-A0A9P5WPP3-F1
#
_entry.id   AF-A0A9P5WPP3-F1
#
_cell.length_a   1.000
_cell.length_b   1.000
_cell.length_c   1.000
_cell.angle_alpha   90.00
_cell.angle_beta   90.00
_cell.angle_gamma   90.00
#
_symmetry.space_group_name_H-M   'P 1'
#
loop_
_entity.id
_entity.type
_entity.pdbx_description
1 polymer ?
#
loop_
_entity_poly.entity_id
_entity_poly.type
_entity_poly.pdbx_seq_one_letter_code
_entity_poly.pdbx_strand_id
1 'polypeptide(L)'
;MSQISVQVLRAKGLKREDGIFGKNDPYVVVSIGHRLLGGQRHKTQTRKNESGDVEFGDAFEFTANPGDELKVKVYDDDVIHDDDVGETKIPLGTLFESGALRQWYQIGEGSKFRGEVELELRVL
;
A
#
# COMPACT_ATOMS: atom_id res chain seq x y z
N MET A 1 -0.84 22.09 -3.75
CA MET A 1 0.07 21.10 -3.18
C MET A 1 0.02 21.25 -1.67
N SER A 2 -0.54 20.26 -1.00
CA SER A 2 -0.56 20.17 0.46
C SER A 2 0.20 18.94 0.90
N GLN A 3 0.67 18.94 2.15
CA GLN A 3 1.25 17.75 2.73
C GLN A 3 0.14 16.81 3.20
N ILE A 4 0.36 15.52 2.98
CA ILE A 4 -0.48 14.45 3.52
C ILE A 4 0.42 13.43 4.21
N SER A 5 -0.08 12.82 5.27
CA SER A 5 0.49 11.66 5.91
C SER A 5 -0.22 10.40 5.44
N VAL A 6 0.56 9.39 5.06
CA VAL A 6 0.11 8.08 4.61
C VAL A 6 0.72 7.03 5.55
N GLN A 7 -0.10 6.46 6.41
CA GLN A 7 0.31 5.39 7.32
C GLN A 7 -0.20 4.04 6.82
N VAL A 8 0.73 3.10 6.65
CA VAL A 8 0.43 1.71 6.36
C VAL A 8 0.31 0.98 7.70
N LEU A 9 -0.91 0.61 8.08
CA LEU A 9 -1.14 0.00 9.39
C LEU A 9 -0.86 -1.50 9.32
N ARG A 10 -1.63 -2.21 8.50
CA ARG A 10 -1.54 -3.67 8.38
C ARG A 10 -2.12 -4.18 7.07
N ALA A 11 -1.81 -5.41 6.71
CA ALA A 11 -2.44 -6.12 5.61
C ALA A 11 -2.99 -7.48 6.07
N LYS A 12 -4.07 -7.95 5.44
CA LYS A 12 -4.69 -9.23 5.77
C LYS A 12 -5.19 -9.96 4.54
N GLY A 13 -5.36 -11.27 4.68
CA GLY A 13 -5.93 -12.12 3.64
C GLY A 13 -5.11 -12.09 2.34
N LEU A 14 -3.80 -11.86 2.45
CA LEU A 14 -2.89 -11.86 1.31
C LEU A 14 -2.95 -13.23 0.62
N LYS A 15 -3.01 -13.29 -0.71
CA LYS A 15 -3.03 -14.53 -1.47
C LYS A 15 -2.04 -14.46 -2.62
N ARG A 16 -1.04 -15.33 -2.63
CA ARG A 16 -0.16 -15.51 -3.79
C ARG A 16 -0.85 -16.29 -4.91
N GLU A 17 -0.25 -16.31 -6.09
CA GLU A 17 -0.68 -17.15 -7.21
C GLU A 17 -0.71 -18.64 -6.84
N ASP A 18 0.28 -19.11 -6.06
CA ASP A 18 0.46 -20.52 -5.73
C ASP A 18 -0.34 -21.02 -4.51
N GLY A 19 -1.15 -20.17 -3.88
CA GLY A 19 -2.12 -20.59 -2.85
C GLY A 19 -1.54 -21.10 -1.52
N ILE A 20 -0.22 -21.14 -1.33
CA ILE A 20 0.43 -21.64 -0.11
C ILE A 20 0.99 -20.46 0.71
N PHE A 21 0.46 -20.28 1.92
CA PHE A 21 0.92 -19.28 2.90
C PHE A 21 1.98 -19.93 3.81
N GLY A 22 3.21 -20.04 3.31
CA GLY A 22 4.24 -20.89 3.91
C GLY A 22 5.37 -20.17 4.66
N LYS A 23 5.68 -18.93 4.31
CA LYS A 23 6.70 -18.02 4.89
C LYS A 23 6.77 -16.83 3.94
N ASN A 24 6.17 -15.72 4.33
CA ASN A 24 6.12 -14.53 3.49
C ASN A 24 6.82 -13.40 4.23
N ASP A 25 7.60 -12.63 3.47
CA ASP A 25 8.30 -11.45 3.93
C ASP A 25 7.66 -10.23 3.21
N PRO A 26 6.40 -9.87 3.51
CA PRO A 26 5.70 -8.84 2.76
C PRO A 26 6.24 -7.43 3.04
N TYR A 27 6.17 -6.58 2.03
CA TYR A 27 6.40 -5.14 2.14
C TYR A 27 5.43 -4.35 1.24
N VAL A 28 5.11 -3.12 1.66
CA VAL A 28 4.22 -2.23 0.93
C VAL A 28 5.01 -1.07 0.34
N VAL A 29 4.73 -0.76 -0.91
CA VAL A 29 5.24 0.40 -1.62
C VAL A 29 4.10 1.36 -1.85
N VAL A 30 4.28 2.59 -1.39
CA VAL A 30 3.33 3.70 -1.56
C VAL A 30 3.94 4.75 -2.48
N SER A 31 3.16 5.27 -3.43
CA SER A 31 3.65 6.29 -4.38
C SER A 31 2.56 7.23 -4.87
N ILE A 32 2.93 8.48 -5.14
CA ILE A 32 2.06 9.52 -5.71
C ILE A 32 2.73 10.15 -6.93
N GLY A 33 1.96 10.33 -8.00
CA GLY A 33 2.40 10.97 -9.24
C GLY A 33 3.04 10.01 -10.25
N HIS A 34 3.52 10.58 -11.36
CA HIS A 34 4.12 9.82 -12.45
C HIS A 34 5.65 9.70 -12.26
N ARG A 35 6.18 8.48 -12.32
CA ARG A 35 7.62 8.18 -12.09
C ARG A 35 8.56 8.98 -13.01
N LEU A 36 8.14 9.30 -14.23
CA LEU A 36 8.95 10.07 -15.19
C LEU A 36 8.94 11.59 -14.92
N LEU A 37 8.08 12.07 -14.01
CA LEU A 37 7.91 13.49 -13.69
C LEU A 37 8.33 13.81 -12.24
N GLY A 38 9.09 12.93 -11.59
CA GLY A 38 9.52 13.12 -10.19
C GLY A 38 8.48 12.73 -9.14
N GLY A 39 7.69 11.68 -9.42
CA GLY A 39 6.76 11.10 -8.43
C GLY A 39 7.46 10.68 -7.14
N GLN A 40 6.76 10.83 -6.01
CA GLN A 40 7.24 10.46 -4.68
C GLN A 40 6.95 8.97 -4.43
N ARG A 41 7.92 8.22 -3.90
CA ARG A 41 7.79 6.79 -3.64
C ARG A 41 8.48 6.42 -2.34
N HIS A 42 7.77 5.71 -1.46
CA HIS A 42 8.29 5.15 -0.23
C HIS A 42 7.99 3.64 -0.15
N LYS A 43 8.81 2.91 0.60
CA LYS A 43 8.68 1.47 0.86
C LYS A 43 8.68 1.26 2.38
N THR A 44 7.77 0.43 2.88
CA THR A 44 7.75 -0.03 4.28
C THR A 44 8.91 -0.95 4.56
N GLN A 45 9.16 -1.20 5.83
CA GLN A 45 10.06 -2.28 6.21
C GLN A 45 9.45 -3.63 5.77
N THR A 46 10.31 -4.51 5.29
CA THR A 46 9.95 -5.90 5.03
C THR A 46 9.70 -6.60 6.37
N ARG A 47 8.50 -7.18 6.56
CA ARG A 47 8.14 -7.89 7.79
C ARG A 47 8.41 -9.37 7.60
N LYS A 48 9.42 -9.90 8.29
CA LYS A 48 9.90 -11.27 8.04
C LYS A 48 9.14 -12.35 8.80
N ASN A 49 8.84 -13.47 8.14
CA ASN A 49 8.19 -14.65 8.70
C ASN A 49 6.81 -14.38 9.35
N GLU A 50 6.06 -13.38 8.89
CA GLU A 50 4.70 -13.18 9.38
C GLU A 50 3.73 -14.13 8.68
N SER A 51 2.96 -14.87 9.49
CA SER A 51 1.88 -15.75 9.04
C SER A 51 0.55 -15.13 9.44
N GLY A 52 -0.31 -14.83 8.47
CA GLY A 52 -1.63 -14.22 8.71
C GLY A 52 -1.65 -12.72 8.46
N ASP A 53 -2.21 -11.96 9.40
CA ASP A 53 -2.29 -10.50 9.34
C ASP A 53 -0.92 -9.89 9.65
N VAL A 54 -0.49 -8.95 8.82
CA VAL A 54 0.87 -8.39 8.80
C VAL A 54 0.84 -6.95 9.28
N GLU A 55 1.62 -6.59 10.30
CA GLU A 55 1.63 -5.23 10.86
C GLU A 55 2.85 -4.43 10.40
N PHE A 56 2.63 -3.29 9.75
CA PHE A 56 3.70 -2.41 9.28
C PHE A 56 3.92 -1.27 10.26
N GLY A 57 2.91 -0.41 10.46
CA GLY A 57 2.99 0.77 11.32
C GLY A 57 3.81 1.94 10.76
N ASP A 58 4.39 1.79 9.56
CA ASP A 58 5.19 2.82 8.91
C ASP A 58 4.33 3.97 8.38
N ALA A 59 4.76 5.21 8.61
CA ALA A 59 4.11 6.43 8.12
C ALA A 59 5.06 7.23 7.22
N PHE A 60 4.50 7.79 6.16
CA PHE A 60 5.23 8.55 5.15
C PHE A 60 4.50 9.84 4.84
N GLU A 61 5.26 10.92 4.67
CA GLU A 61 4.70 12.19 4.23
C GLU A 61 4.86 12.35 2.72
N PHE A 62 3.80 12.85 2.10
CA PHE A 62 3.78 13.15 0.67
C PHE A 62 3.27 14.56 0.43
N THR A 63 3.77 15.19 -0.63
CA THR A 63 3.14 16.38 -1.22
C THR A 63 2.18 15.94 -2.32
N ALA A 64 0.89 16.27 -2.17
CA ALA A 64 -0.16 15.87 -3.11
C ALA A 64 -1.18 16.98 -3.38
N ASN A 65 -2.00 16.78 -4.41
CA ASN A 65 -3.15 17.61 -4.77
C ASN A 65 -4.42 16.76 -4.78
N PRO A 66 -5.61 17.38 -4.70
CA PRO A 66 -6.89 16.65 -4.75
C PRO A 66 -7.10 15.79 -6.00
N GLY A 67 -6.48 16.17 -7.12
CA GLY A 67 -6.54 15.40 -8.38
C GLY A 67 -5.52 14.26 -8.48
N ASP A 68 -4.64 14.10 -7.49
CA ASP A 68 -3.63 13.04 -7.48
C ASP A 68 -4.21 11.71 -6.98
N GLU A 69 -3.51 10.63 -7.32
CA GLU A 69 -3.84 9.27 -6.92
C GLU A 69 -2.68 8.66 -6.14
N LEU A 70 -3.00 8.08 -4.99
CA LEU A 70 -2.07 7.27 -4.20
C LEU A 70 -2.12 5.83 -4.71
N LYS A 71 -0.97 5.34 -5.18
CA LYS A 71 -0.79 3.95 -5.56
C LYS A 71 -0.16 3.19 -4.42
N VAL A 72 -0.79 2.08 -4.05
CA VAL A 72 -0.33 1.21 -2.98
C VAL A 72 -0.16 -0.18 -3.56
N LYS A 73 1.05 -0.72 -3.44
CA LYS A 73 1.41 -2.02 -4.02
C LYS A 73 2.07 -2.88 -2.96
N VAL A 74 1.59 -4.11 -2.83
CA VAL A 74 2.11 -5.10 -1.87
C VAL A 74 2.97 -6.10 -2.62
N TYR A 75 4.15 -6.31 -2.09
CA TYR A 75 5.16 -7.23 -2.59
C TYR A 75 5.43 -8.29 -1.54
N ASP A 76 5.92 -9.42 -2.01
CA ASP A 76 6.46 -10.46 -1.15
C ASP A 76 7.93 -10.69 -1.48
N ASP A 77 8.80 -10.45 -0.49
CA ASP A 77 10.26 -10.61 -0.63
C ASP A 77 10.61 -12.10 -0.49
N ASP A 78 10.37 -12.89 -1.54
CA ASP A 78 10.82 -14.27 -1.61
C ASP A 78 12.26 -14.34 -2.11
N VAL A 79 13.02 -15.30 -1.58
CA VAL A 79 14.46 -15.51 -1.82
C VAL A 79 14.82 -15.71 -3.30
N ILE A 80 13.85 -15.97 -4.20
CA ILE A 80 14.10 -16.36 -5.59
C ILE A 80 13.45 -15.39 -6.61
N HIS A 81 12.29 -14.79 -6.30
CA HIS A 81 11.61 -13.79 -7.13
C HIS A 81 10.71 -12.92 -6.26
N ASP A 82 10.82 -11.59 -6.36
CA ASP A 82 9.86 -10.67 -5.73
C ASP A 82 8.53 -10.78 -6.47
N ASP A 83 7.57 -11.50 -5.89
CA ASP A 83 6.24 -11.65 -6.49
C ASP A 83 5.33 -10.47 -6.14
N ASP A 84 4.71 -9.91 -7.18
CA ASP A 84 3.67 -8.90 -7.03
C ASP A 84 2.42 -9.56 -6.42
N VAL A 85 2.07 -9.19 -5.18
CA VAL A 85 0.87 -9.73 -4.51
C VAL A 85 -0.39 -9.04 -5.03
N GLY A 86 -0.33 -7.72 -5.15
CA GLY A 86 -1.43 -6.93 -5.68
C GLY A 86 -1.23 -5.43 -5.49
N GLU A 87 -2.02 -4.65 -6.23
CA GLU A 87 -2.01 -3.20 -6.14
C GLU A 87 -3.42 -2.63 -5.98
N THR A 88 -3.47 -1.38 -5.52
CA THR A 88 -4.68 -0.58 -5.45
C THR A 88 -4.34 0.89 -5.67
N LYS A 89 -5.36 1.63 -6.11
CA LYS A 89 -5.27 3.03 -6.52
C LYS A 89 -6.34 3.82 -5.78
N ILE A 90 -5.93 4.84 -5.05
CA ILE A 90 -6.77 5.58 -4.13
C ILE A 90 -6.81 7.04 -4.60
N PRO A 91 -7.96 7.52 -5.11
CA PRO A 91 -8.15 8.92 -5.43
C PRO A 91 -8.04 9.78 -4.17
N LEU A 92 -7.23 10.82 -4.18
CA LEU A 92 -7.04 11.65 -2.99
C LEU A 92 -8.10 12.72 -2.83
N GLY A 93 -8.98 12.95 -3.82
CA GLY A 93 -10.03 13.97 -3.76
C GLY A 93 -10.86 13.91 -2.47
N THR A 94 -11.33 12.70 -2.10
CA THR A 94 -12.13 12.50 -0.88
C THR A 94 -11.33 12.76 0.40
N LEU A 95 -10.01 12.51 0.41
CA LEU A 95 -9.14 12.82 1.55
C LEU A 95 -9.09 14.33 1.81
N PHE A 96 -9.00 15.13 0.75
CA PHE A 96 -8.96 16.59 0.86
C PHE A 96 -10.29 17.18 1.32
N GLU A 97 -11.41 16.51 1.06
CA GLU A 97 -12.74 16.91 1.54
C GLU A 97 -12.97 16.51 3.01
N SER A 98 -12.55 15.31 3.41
CA SER A 98 -12.78 14.78 4.77
C SER A 98 -11.70 15.17 5.78
N GLY A 99 -10.51 15.57 5.32
CA GLY A 99 -9.33 15.88 6.14
C GLY A 99 -8.57 14.64 6.65
N ALA A 100 -9.27 13.53 6.88
CA ALA A 100 -8.67 12.25 7.23
C ALA A 100 -9.53 11.07 6.73
N LEU A 101 -8.88 9.95 6.41
CA LEU A 101 -9.52 8.69 6.02
C LEU A 101 -8.78 7.51 6.64
N ARG A 102 -9.51 6.60 7.28
CA ARG A 102 -8.98 5.32 7.73
C ARG A 102 -9.89 4.21 7.28
N GLN A 103 -9.40 3.37 6.37
CA GLN A 103 -10.21 2.29 5.81
C GLN A 103 -9.35 1.17 5.24
N TRP A 104 -10.02 0.04 4.99
CA TRP A 104 -9.47 -1.08 4.26
C TRP A 104 -9.59 -0.84 2.76
N TYR A 105 -8.50 -1.10 2.05
CA TYR A 105 -8.45 -1.07 0.60
C TYR A 105 -8.14 -2.46 0.07
N GLN A 106 -8.98 -2.93 -0.84
CA GLN A 106 -8.77 -4.20 -1.50
C GLN A 106 -7.59 -4.07 -2.48
N ILE A 107 -6.67 -5.03 -2.41
CA ILE A 107 -5.57 -5.17 -3.35
C ILE A 107 -5.83 -6.36 -4.26
N GLY A 108 -5.37 -6.25 -5.50
CA GLY A 108 -5.58 -7.30 -6.48
C GLY A 108 -4.69 -7.14 -7.69
N GLU A 109 -4.85 -8.10 -8.59
CA GLU A 109 -4.27 -8.05 -9.93
C GLU A 109 -5.39 -8.30 -10.94
N GLY A 110 -5.73 -7.27 -11.72
CA GLY A 110 -6.91 -7.28 -12.59
C GLY A 110 -8.20 -7.52 -11.79
N SER A 111 -8.90 -8.62 -12.09
CA SER A 111 -10.15 -9.01 -11.40
C SER A 111 -9.93 -9.94 -10.21
N LYS A 112 -8.69 -10.33 -9.90
CA LYS A 112 -8.38 -11.26 -8.80
C LYS A 112 -8.18 -10.48 -7.51
N PHE A 113 -9.01 -10.77 -6.51
CA PHE A 113 -8.80 -10.29 -5.14
C PHE A 113 -7.61 -11.03 -4.51
N ARG A 114 -6.65 -10.26 -3.98
CA ARG A 114 -5.39 -10.76 -3.43
C ARG A 114 -5.17 -10.37 -1.97
N GLY A 115 -6.09 -9.64 -1.36
CA GLY A 115 -6.06 -9.27 0.06
C GLY A 115 -6.56 -7.85 0.31
N GLU A 116 -6.35 -7.35 1.53
CA GLU A 116 -6.70 -5.99 1.91
C GLU A 116 -5.57 -5.34 2.71
N VAL A 117 -5.38 -4.03 2.52
CA VAL A 117 -4.45 -3.21 3.30
C VAL A 117 -5.23 -2.12 4.04
N GLU A 118 -5.00 -1.98 5.34
CA GLU A 118 -5.55 -0.90 6.15
C GLU A 118 -4.59 0.29 6.09
N LEU A 119 -5.10 1.43 5.63
CA LEU A 119 -4.35 2.68 5.55
C LEU A 119 -5.04 3.76 6.36
N GLU A 120 -4.23 4.62 6.95
CA GLU A 120 -4.67 5.89 7.50
C GLU A 120 -4.03 7.03 6.71
N LEU A 121 -4.87 7.88 6.13
CA LEU A 121 -4.48 9.03 5.33
C LEU A 121 -4.95 10.29 6.07
N ARG A 122 -4.09 11.32 6.16
CA ARG A 122 -4.45 12.60 6.81
C ARG A 122 -3.85 13.77 6.03
N VAL A 123 -4.61 14.83 5.85
CA VAL A 123 -4.06 16.12 5.40
C VAL A 123 -3.36 16.78 6.58
N LEU A 124 -2.16 17.29 6.37
CA LEU A 124 -1.34 17.97 7.38
C LEU A 124 -1.53 19.49 7.33
#